data_AF-A0A958P8Y0-F1
#
_entry.id   AF-A0A958P8Y0-F1
#
_cell.length_a   1.000
_cell.length_b   1.000
_cell.length_c   1.000
_cell.angle_alpha   90.00
_cell.angle_beta   90.00
_cell.angle_gamma   90.00
#
_symmetry.space_group_name_H-M   'P 1'
#
loop_
_entity.id
_entity.type
_entity.pdbx_description
1 polymer ?
#
loop_
_entity_poly.entity_id
_entity_poly.type
_entity_poly.pdbx_seq_one_letter_code
_entity_poly.pdbx_strand_id
1 'polypeptide(L)'
;LARDRLGIKPVYFRETDKSFYFSSHMAPLISVEGKTGKLDFESLHFYMTLHSIVPAPRTLVKDVKKLEPAHYIKVIGGRIVEKQRYWSVSDSELLDFPQMSDTDWKDRILSILRKSVERRLVADVPVGVFLSGGLDSSLVTALIREQNPGDLKTFSIGFRGINKEDGNEFKYSRIIAEKYATDHHEISVSTQELLEHLPEALRVHSEPMVSHDNVGFYLLSRFSSEMAKVVQSGQGADEVFAGYHWYPTLKESKNVVSDYCKLFFDYPYEELTKHTRKEFFKQNYCLDFVESYFGDFNKSTPLWKAMHLDTHVMLVEDPVKRVDNNTMAWGLEARVPFLDHELVEAASHLPDRLKLAHEGKGILKSIGYDLLPHEVIDRPKGYFPVTELKYIQGPFLEFVKNLIDPSDAKIRSLFKGSHINTLLGDPPAHMTPLRGSKLWQIAVLENWLQNHKVEVQ
;
A
#
# COMPACT_ATOMS: atom_id res chain seq x y z
N LEU A 1 -17.35 -13.73 11.34
CA LEU A 1 -16.45 -12.59 11.04
C LEU A 1 -16.18 -12.60 9.54
N ALA A 2 -16.32 -11.47 8.84
CA ALA A 2 -16.08 -11.37 7.40
C ALA A 2 -15.21 -10.15 7.11
N ARG A 3 -14.38 -10.23 6.05
CA ARG A 3 -13.55 -9.13 5.56
C ARG A 3 -13.96 -8.78 4.14
N ASP A 4 -13.95 -7.50 3.80
CA ASP A 4 -14.36 -6.99 2.50
C ASP A 4 -13.54 -7.58 1.34
N ARG A 5 -14.05 -7.40 0.12
CA ARG A 5 -13.55 -8.05 -1.11
C ARG A 5 -12.08 -7.78 -1.42
N LEU A 6 -11.62 -6.57 -1.10
CA LEU A 6 -10.29 -6.07 -1.47
C LEU A 6 -9.44 -5.78 -0.22
N GLY A 7 -9.87 -6.28 0.94
CA GLY A 7 -9.13 -6.15 2.19
C GLY A 7 -8.94 -4.70 2.66
N ILE A 8 -9.84 -3.80 2.26
CA ILE A 8 -9.77 -2.38 2.59
C ILE A 8 -9.69 -2.16 4.09
N LYS A 9 -10.50 -2.91 4.86
CA LYS A 9 -10.44 -2.88 6.32
C LYS A 9 -9.67 -4.09 6.86
N PRO A 10 -8.71 -3.88 7.77
CA PRO A 10 -7.93 -4.96 8.36
C PRO A 10 -8.80 -5.76 9.34
N VAL A 11 -8.59 -7.07 9.34
CA VAL A 11 -9.19 -7.99 10.31
C VAL A 11 -8.13 -9.00 10.72
N TYR A 12 -7.69 -8.91 11.97
CA TYR A 12 -6.75 -9.83 12.59
C TYR A 12 -7.46 -10.72 13.59
N PHE A 13 -6.94 -11.93 13.79
CA PHE A 13 -7.43 -12.84 14.79
C PHE A 13 -6.34 -13.71 15.40
N ARG A 14 -6.60 -14.20 16.61
CA ARG A 14 -5.78 -15.18 17.32
C ARG A 14 -6.69 -16.20 17.98
N GLU A 15 -6.40 -17.47 17.74
CA GLU A 15 -7.04 -18.58 18.43
C GLU A 15 -6.13 -19.05 19.56
N THR A 16 -6.71 -19.28 20.74
CA THR A 16 -6.02 -19.90 21.88
C THR A 16 -6.69 -21.21 22.26
N ASP A 17 -6.17 -21.89 23.28
CA ASP A 17 -6.81 -23.13 23.77
C ASP A 17 -8.20 -22.88 24.37
N LYS A 18 -8.50 -21.62 24.74
CA LYS A 18 -9.69 -21.23 25.49
C LYS A 18 -10.68 -20.40 24.68
N SER A 19 -10.18 -19.56 23.77
CA SER A 19 -10.98 -18.47 23.17
C SER A 19 -10.54 -18.12 21.76
N PHE A 20 -11.44 -17.46 21.04
CA PHE A 20 -11.17 -16.80 19.77
C PHE A 20 -11.19 -15.28 19.97
N TYR A 21 -10.12 -14.60 19.57
CA TYR A 21 -10.01 -13.14 19.63
C TYR A 21 -9.87 -12.56 18.23
N PHE A 22 -10.52 -11.42 17.98
CA PHE A 22 -10.35 -10.65 16.75
C PHE A 22 -10.22 -9.17 17.06
N SER A 23 -9.57 -8.43 16.16
CA SER A 23 -9.32 -7.00 16.29
C SER A 23 -9.06 -6.40 14.91
N SER A 24 -9.40 -5.13 14.71
CA SER A 24 -8.97 -4.37 13.52
C SER A 24 -7.48 -4.04 13.55
N HIS A 25 -6.83 -4.11 14.71
CA HIS A 25 -5.40 -3.89 14.89
C HIS A 25 -4.71 -5.12 15.51
N MET A 26 -3.47 -5.41 15.11
CA MET A 26 -2.78 -6.62 15.55
C MET A 26 -2.27 -6.54 17.01
N ALA A 27 -1.85 -5.36 17.47
CA ALA A 27 -1.20 -5.18 18.77
C ALA A 27 -1.93 -5.81 19.98
N PRO A 28 -3.26 -5.66 20.16
CA PRO A 28 -3.98 -6.30 21.27
C PRO A 28 -3.95 -7.83 21.25
N LEU A 29 -3.81 -8.44 20.07
CA LEU A 29 -3.79 -9.90 19.91
C LEU A 29 -2.43 -10.51 20.28
N ILE A 30 -1.36 -9.71 20.24
CA ILE A 30 -0.01 -10.15 20.60
C ILE A 30 0.06 -10.49 22.09
N SER A 31 -0.58 -9.68 22.93
CA SER A 31 -0.52 -9.76 24.40
C SER A 31 -1.72 -10.43 25.06
N VAL A 32 -2.69 -10.92 24.28
CA VAL A 32 -3.92 -11.52 24.80
C VAL A 32 -3.61 -12.74 25.69
N GLU A 33 -4.35 -12.87 26.79
CA GLU A 33 -4.12 -13.90 27.83
C GLU A 33 -2.69 -13.90 28.40
N GLY A 34 -1.99 -12.77 28.40
CA GLY A 34 -0.62 -12.65 28.91
C GLY A 34 0.43 -13.33 28.04
N LYS A 35 0.09 -13.73 26.80
CA LYS A 35 1.04 -14.29 25.83
C LYS A 35 1.99 -13.20 25.33
N THR A 36 3.12 -13.62 24.75
CA THR A 36 4.02 -12.75 23.97
C THR A 36 3.98 -13.14 22.50
N GLY A 37 4.38 -12.21 21.63
CA GLY A 37 4.51 -12.45 20.19
C GLY A 37 5.87 -13.02 19.86
N LYS A 38 5.91 -14.06 19.01
CA LYS A 38 7.15 -14.59 18.44
C LYS A 38 7.20 -14.30 16.95
N LEU A 39 8.36 -13.83 16.48
CA LEU A 39 8.59 -13.57 15.07
C LEU A 39 8.42 -14.86 14.25
N ASP A 40 7.68 -14.79 13.15
CA ASP A 40 7.54 -15.86 12.18
C ASP A 40 8.57 -15.69 11.04
N PHE A 41 9.57 -16.56 10.97
CA PHE A 41 10.66 -16.41 9.99
C PHE A 41 10.21 -16.59 8.53
N GLU A 42 9.15 -17.35 8.26
CA GLU A 42 8.57 -17.40 6.93
C GLU A 42 7.94 -16.05 6.55
N SER A 43 7.20 -15.43 7.48
CA SER A 43 6.67 -14.08 7.29
C SER A 43 7.77 -13.01 7.22
N LEU A 44 8.89 -13.20 7.94
CA LEU A 44 10.07 -12.34 7.80
C LEU A 44 10.66 -12.44 6.38
N HIS A 45 10.69 -13.63 5.77
CA HIS A 45 11.12 -13.80 4.39
C HIS A 45 10.22 -13.00 3.43
N PHE A 46 8.90 -13.12 3.59
CA PHE A 46 7.93 -12.31 2.84
C PHE A 46 8.17 -10.81 3.04
N TYR A 47 8.30 -10.34 4.27
CA TYR A 47 8.55 -8.92 4.56
C TYR A 47 9.85 -8.41 3.92
N MET A 48 10.97 -9.13 4.05
CA MET A 48 12.26 -8.67 3.54
C MET A 48 12.35 -8.74 2.02
N THR A 49 11.73 -9.74 1.40
CA THR A 49 11.88 -10.01 -0.03
C THR A 49 10.75 -9.39 -0.84
N LEU A 50 9.49 -9.52 -0.42
CA LEU A 50 8.31 -9.11 -1.19
C LEU A 50 7.87 -7.68 -0.82
N HIS A 51 8.80 -6.72 -0.76
CA HIS A 51 8.51 -5.31 -0.50
C HIS A 51 7.63 -5.06 0.74
N SER A 52 7.96 -5.69 1.87
CA SER A 52 7.21 -5.59 3.15
C SER A 52 5.80 -6.18 3.14
N ILE A 53 5.41 -6.86 2.06
CA ILE A 53 4.14 -7.57 1.95
C ILE A 53 4.26 -8.91 2.67
N VAL A 54 3.37 -9.15 3.63
CA VAL A 54 3.20 -10.46 4.28
C VAL A 54 1.84 -11.00 3.87
N PRO A 55 1.76 -11.92 2.88
CA PRO A 55 0.48 -12.41 2.38
C PRO A 55 -0.39 -13.04 3.48
N ALA A 56 -1.70 -12.76 3.43
CA ALA A 56 -2.67 -13.43 4.28
C ALA A 56 -2.63 -14.96 4.05
N PRO A 57 -2.87 -15.79 5.07
CA PRO A 57 -3.33 -15.42 6.42
C PRO A 57 -2.21 -15.08 7.41
N ARG A 58 -0.96 -15.01 6.97
CA ARG A 58 0.20 -14.85 7.88
C ARG A 58 0.24 -13.47 8.50
N THR A 59 1.01 -13.29 9.56
CA THR A 59 1.51 -11.98 10.01
C THR A 59 2.95 -12.19 10.46
N LEU A 60 3.71 -11.12 10.71
CA LEU A 60 5.03 -11.27 11.34
C LEU A 60 4.99 -11.98 12.72
N VAL A 61 3.82 -12.16 13.34
CA VAL A 61 3.68 -12.89 14.61
C VAL A 61 3.06 -14.26 14.37
N LYS A 62 3.78 -15.33 14.72
CA LYS A 62 3.44 -16.73 14.38
C LYS A 62 1.99 -17.13 14.64
N ASP A 63 1.44 -16.76 15.80
CA ASP A 63 0.10 -17.16 16.25
C ASP A 63 -0.99 -16.13 15.94
N VAL A 64 -0.64 -14.99 15.36
CA VAL A 64 -1.61 -13.98 14.95
C VAL A 64 -1.78 -14.08 13.44
N LYS A 65 -3.03 -14.16 13.00
CA LYS A 65 -3.38 -14.31 11.58
C LYS A 65 -4.19 -13.11 11.13
N LYS A 66 -4.13 -12.80 9.85
CA LYS A 66 -5.04 -11.84 9.21
C LYS A 66 -6.05 -12.62 8.37
N LEU A 67 -7.32 -12.22 8.42
CA LEU A 67 -8.36 -12.81 7.56
C LEU A 67 -8.11 -12.34 6.12
N GLU A 68 -8.09 -13.26 5.17
CA GLU A 68 -7.94 -12.96 3.75
C GLU A 68 -9.07 -12.04 3.26
N PRO A 69 -8.79 -11.15 2.29
CA PRO A 69 -9.84 -10.43 1.55
C PRO A 69 -10.90 -11.39 1.00
N ALA A 70 -12.15 -10.94 0.92
CA ALA A 70 -13.25 -11.71 0.38
C ALA A 70 -13.54 -13.04 1.09
N HIS A 71 -13.15 -13.18 2.35
CA HIS A 71 -13.43 -14.37 3.15
C HIS A 71 -14.30 -14.06 4.36
N TYR A 72 -15.07 -15.06 4.78
CA TYR A 72 -15.64 -15.12 6.12
C TYR A 72 -15.15 -16.36 6.86
N ILE A 73 -15.16 -16.25 8.19
CA ILE A 73 -14.99 -17.36 9.12
C ILE A 73 -16.20 -17.44 10.06
N LYS A 74 -16.65 -18.67 10.30
CA LYS A 74 -17.67 -19.00 11.29
C LYS A 74 -16.99 -19.52 12.55
N VAL A 75 -17.33 -18.93 13.68
CA VAL A 75 -16.77 -19.30 14.99
C VAL A 75 -17.88 -19.83 15.88
N ILE A 76 -17.73 -21.06 16.39
CA ILE A 76 -18.67 -21.70 17.32
C ILE A 76 -17.87 -22.20 18.51
N GLY A 77 -18.30 -21.86 19.74
CA GLY A 77 -17.61 -22.30 20.95
C GLY A 77 -16.14 -21.85 21.03
N GLY A 78 -15.81 -20.69 20.46
CA GLY A 78 -14.44 -20.17 20.43
C GLY A 78 -13.52 -20.84 19.39
N ARG A 79 -14.05 -21.65 18.48
CA ARG A 79 -13.30 -22.35 17.43
C ARG A 79 -13.77 -21.97 16.05
N ILE A 80 -12.84 -21.84 15.10
CA ILE A 80 -13.17 -21.68 13.69
C ILE A 80 -13.70 -23.03 13.19
N VAL A 81 -14.95 -23.07 12.74
CA VAL A 81 -15.57 -24.29 12.21
C VAL A 81 -15.73 -24.25 10.69
N GLU A 82 -15.60 -23.06 10.10
CA GLU A 82 -15.79 -22.84 8.66
C GLU A 82 -15.00 -21.61 8.23
N LYS A 83 -14.41 -21.68 7.04
CA LYS A 83 -13.79 -20.55 6.35
C LYS A 83 -14.11 -20.67 4.87
N GLN A 84 -14.64 -19.61 4.27
CA GLN A 84 -15.05 -19.63 2.88
C GLN A 84 -14.74 -18.30 2.20
N ARG A 85 -14.22 -18.38 0.97
CA ARG A 85 -14.11 -17.26 0.04
C ARG A 85 -15.48 -17.01 -0.60
N TYR A 86 -15.97 -15.78 -0.52
CA TYR A 86 -17.28 -15.41 -1.07
C TYR A 86 -17.18 -14.56 -2.35
N TRP A 87 -15.99 -14.10 -2.73
CA TRP A 87 -15.76 -13.32 -3.94
C TRP A 87 -14.34 -13.51 -4.48
N SER A 88 -14.18 -13.48 -5.80
CA SER A 88 -12.88 -13.50 -6.48
C SER A 88 -13.05 -13.07 -7.94
N VAL A 89 -12.08 -12.33 -8.48
CA VAL A 89 -11.95 -12.12 -9.92
C VAL A 89 -11.15 -13.28 -10.53
N SER A 90 -11.75 -14.01 -11.47
CA SER A 90 -11.14 -15.17 -12.14
C SER A 90 -10.69 -14.82 -13.57
N ASP A 91 -9.67 -15.51 -14.08
CA ASP A 91 -9.28 -15.45 -15.49
C ASP A 91 -10.27 -16.15 -16.44
N SER A 92 -11.18 -16.97 -15.90
CA SER A 92 -12.22 -17.65 -16.69
C SER A 92 -13.23 -16.69 -17.31
N GLU A 93 -13.51 -15.56 -16.66
CA GLU A 93 -14.46 -14.54 -17.11
C GLU A 93 -13.92 -13.71 -18.29
N LEU A 94 -12.60 -13.73 -18.52
CA LEU A 94 -11.94 -12.97 -19.60
C LEU A 94 -12.32 -13.50 -20.99
N LEU A 95 -12.65 -14.78 -21.12
CA LEU A 95 -12.90 -15.43 -22.41
C LEU A 95 -14.27 -15.07 -23.01
N ASP A 96 -15.22 -14.66 -22.16
CA ASP A 96 -16.61 -14.39 -22.55
C ASP A 96 -16.94 -12.89 -22.64
N PHE A 97 -15.93 -12.02 -22.57
CA PHE A 97 -16.18 -10.59 -22.51
C PHE A 97 -16.49 -10.00 -23.90
N PRO A 98 -17.57 -9.21 -24.04
CA PRO A 98 -17.97 -8.65 -25.33
C PRO A 98 -16.91 -7.71 -25.91
N GLN A 99 -16.73 -7.76 -27.23
CA GLN A 99 -15.93 -6.79 -27.95
C GLN A 99 -16.62 -5.43 -27.90
N MET A 100 -16.00 -4.48 -27.21
CA MET A 100 -16.48 -3.10 -27.06
C MET A 100 -15.49 -2.15 -27.74
N SER A 101 -15.98 -1.01 -28.24
CA SER A 101 -15.11 0.04 -28.75
C SER A 101 -14.34 0.73 -27.60
N ASP A 102 -13.26 1.44 -27.93
CA ASP A 102 -12.46 2.20 -26.95
C ASP A 102 -13.30 3.26 -26.24
N THR A 103 -14.21 3.90 -26.97
CA THR A 103 -15.16 4.87 -26.44
C THR A 103 -16.14 4.21 -25.47
N ASP A 104 -16.72 3.06 -25.85
CA ASP A 104 -17.65 2.34 -24.95
C ASP A 104 -16.95 1.89 -23.66
N TRP A 105 -15.68 1.48 -23.75
CA TRP A 105 -14.86 1.17 -22.58
C TRP A 105 -14.65 2.39 -21.68
N LYS A 106 -14.31 3.53 -22.29
CA LYS A 106 -14.11 4.79 -21.55
C LYS A 106 -15.39 5.20 -20.83
N ASP A 107 -16.51 5.19 -21.52
CA ASP A 107 -17.81 5.59 -20.99
C ASP A 107 -18.28 4.65 -19.88
N ARG A 108 -18.06 3.33 -20.04
CA ARG A 108 -18.36 2.33 -19.02
C ARG A 108 -17.52 2.53 -17.76
N ILE A 109 -16.20 2.67 -17.89
CA ILE A 109 -15.30 2.87 -16.73
C ILE A 109 -15.65 4.18 -16.02
N LEU A 110 -15.86 5.26 -16.77
CA LEU A 110 -16.26 6.55 -16.21
C LEU A 110 -17.61 6.46 -15.49
N SER A 111 -18.60 5.78 -16.07
CA SER A 111 -19.91 5.59 -15.42
C SER A 111 -19.80 4.80 -14.10
N ILE A 112 -18.98 3.76 -14.05
CA ILE A 112 -18.79 2.95 -12.84
C ILE A 112 -18.01 3.76 -11.79
N LEU A 113 -16.96 4.48 -12.20
CA LEU A 113 -16.18 5.33 -11.31
C LEU A 113 -17.04 6.46 -10.71
N ARG A 114 -17.93 7.09 -11.50
CA ARG A 114 -18.92 8.06 -11.01
C ARG A 114 -19.79 7.49 -9.90
N LYS A 115 -20.37 6.30 -10.11
CA LYS A 115 -21.18 5.60 -9.10
C LYS A 115 -20.36 5.22 -7.86
N SER A 116 -19.11 4.80 -8.06
CA SER A 116 -18.21 4.45 -6.96
C SER A 116 -17.94 5.65 -6.05
N VAL A 117 -17.69 6.83 -6.63
CA VAL A 117 -17.49 8.09 -5.92
C VAL A 117 -18.78 8.50 -5.20
N GLU A 118 -19.93 8.43 -5.88
CA GLU A 118 -21.26 8.75 -5.34
C GLU A 118 -21.57 7.94 -4.07
N ARG A 119 -21.38 6.61 -4.12
CA ARG A 119 -21.59 5.71 -2.97
C ARG A 119 -20.78 6.11 -1.74
N ARG A 120 -19.62 6.74 -1.95
CA ARG A 120 -18.67 7.14 -0.90
C ARG A 120 -18.88 8.58 -0.43
N LEU A 121 -19.84 9.32 -0.99
CA LEU A 121 -20.25 10.63 -0.51
C LEU A 121 -21.31 10.58 0.60
N VAL A 122 -21.95 9.43 0.81
CA VAL A 122 -22.97 9.26 1.87
C VAL A 122 -22.32 9.37 3.25
N ALA A 123 -22.52 10.50 3.93
CA ALA A 123 -22.06 10.76 5.29
C ALA A 123 -22.87 11.90 5.93
N ASP A 124 -23.10 11.83 7.25
CA ASP A 124 -23.72 12.92 8.03
C ASP A 124 -22.72 14.05 8.38
N VAL A 125 -21.49 13.94 7.89
CA VAL A 125 -20.34 14.80 8.20
C VAL A 125 -19.66 15.25 6.91
N PRO A 126 -18.93 16.38 6.91
CA PRO A 126 -18.17 16.81 5.73
C PRO A 126 -17.21 15.73 5.23
N VAL A 127 -17.28 15.46 3.92
CA VAL A 127 -16.37 14.55 3.20
C VAL A 127 -15.30 15.38 2.50
N GLY A 128 -14.04 15.19 2.89
CA GLY A 128 -12.89 15.81 2.23
C GLY A 128 -12.24 14.91 1.18
N VAL A 129 -11.18 15.40 0.54
CA VAL A 129 -10.34 14.63 -0.40
C VAL A 129 -8.87 14.86 -0.12
N PHE A 130 -8.08 13.80 -0.12
CA PHE A 130 -6.63 13.91 -0.21
C PHE A 130 -6.24 14.20 -1.66
N LEU A 131 -5.88 15.45 -1.93
CA LEU A 131 -5.56 15.96 -3.27
C LEU A 131 -4.05 16.05 -3.43
N SER A 132 -3.46 15.13 -4.21
CA SER A 132 -2.02 15.20 -4.55
C SER A 132 -1.74 16.02 -5.81
N GLY A 133 -2.79 16.44 -6.53
CA GLY A 133 -2.67 17.03 -7.86
C GLY A 133 -2.28 16.04 -8.95
N GLY A 134 -2.14 14.74 -8.64
CA GLY A 134 -1.96 13.68 -9.63
C GLY A 134 -3.29 13.23 -10.24
N LEU A 135 -3.24 12.44 -11.32
CA LEU A 135 -4.42 11.99 -12.09
C LEU A 135 -5.56 11.46 -11.20
N ASP A 136 -5.25 10.55 -10.27
CA ASP A 136 -6.28 9.77 -9.57
C ASP A 136 -7.06 10.62 -8.55
N SER A 137 -6.34 11.38 -7.71
CA SER A 137 -6.96 12.27 -6.72
C SER A 137 -7.68 13.44 -7.40
N SER A 138 -7.19 13.88 -8.56
CA SER A 138 -7.83 14.91 -9.38
C SER A 138 -9.13 14.40 -10.01
N LEU A 139 -9.15 13.17 -10.53
CA LEU A 139 -10.38 12.53 -11.02
C LEU A 139 -11.42 12.38 -9.91
N VAL A 140 -11.02 11.91 -8.72
CA VAL A 140 -11.93 11.82 -7.57
C VAL A 140 -12.50 13.20 -7.23
N THR A 141 -11.66 14.23 -7.18
CA THR A 141 -12.09 15.62 -6.90
C THR A 141 -13.09 16.12 -7.95
N ALA A 142 -12.80 15.92 -9.23
CA ALA A 142 -13.68 16.29 -10.33
C ALA A 142 -15.05 15.63 -10.22
N LEU A 143 -15.06 14.31 -10.00
CA LEU A 143 -16.30 13.51 -9.93
C LEU A 143 -17.14 13.82 -8.69
N ILE A 144 -16.51 14.14 -7.56
CA ILE A 144 -17.25 14.64 -6.39
C ILE A 144 -17.91 15.98 -6.72
N ARG A 145 -17.20 16.87 -7.42
CA ARG A 145 -17.71 18.21 -7.75
C ARG A 145 -18.80 18.22 -8.81
N GLU A 146 -18.80 17.27 -9.74
CA GLU A 146 -19.94 17.04 -10.65
C GLU A 146 -21.25 16.77 -9.88
N GLN A 147 -21.16 16.12 -8.72
CA GLN A 147 -22.32 15.61 -7.96
C GLN A 147 -22.66 16.48 -6.73
N ASN A 148 -21.68 17.20 -6.18
CA ASN A 148 -21.82 18.02 -5.00
C ASN A 148 -21.22 19.42 -5.22
N PRO A 149 -22.06 20.41 -5.59
CA PRO A 149 -21.63 21.79 -5.76
C PRO A 149 -21.30 22.51 -4.43
N GLY A 150 -21.41 21.84 -3.27
CA GLY A 150 -21.15 22.39 -1.93
C GLY A 150 -19.67 22.66 -1.59
N ASP A 151 -19.39 22.80 -0.30
CA ASP A 151 -18.06 23.10 0.27
C ASP A 151 -17.18 21.84 0.37
N LEU A 152 -16.54 21.46 -0.74
CA LEU A 152 -15.59 20.35 -0.77
C LEU A 152 -14.23 20.80 -0.23
N LYS A 153 -13.79 20.15 0.86
CA LYS A 153 -12.45 20.36 1.41
C LYS A 153 -11.43 19.46 0.73
N THR A 154 -10.31 20.02 0.31
CA THR A 154 -9.20 19.28 -0.29
C THR A 154 -7.93 19.54 0.50
N PHE A 155 -7.15 18.48 0.74
CA PHE A 155 -5.96 18.53 1.57
C PHE A 155 -4.74 18.06 0.78
N SER A 156 -3.68 18.86 0.78
CA SER A 156 -2.37 18.53 0.21
C SER A 156 -1.30 18.67 1.27
N ILE A 157 -0.26 17.84 1.18
CA ILE A 157 0.90 17.91 2.06
C ILE A 157 2.18 17.97 1.25
N GLY A 158 3.14 18.72 1.76
CA GLY A 158 4.46 18.92 1.16
C GLY A 158 5.55 18.94 2.22
N PHE A 159 6.74 18.53 1.81
CA PHE A 159 7.95 18.39 2.60
C PHE A 159 9.08 19.19 1.95
N ARG A 160 10.26 19.15 2.58
CA ARG A 160 11.47 19.74 2.04
C ARG A 160 12.06 18.89 0.91
N GLY A 161 12.27 19.49 -0.25
CA GLY A 161 12.94 18.84 -1.38
C GLY A 161 14.44 18.57 -1.13
N ILE A 162 14.94 17.45 -1.66
CA ILE A 162 16.34 17.00 -1.57
C ILE A 162 16.86 16.65 -2.97
N ASN A 163 18.14 16.91 -3.26
CA ASN A 163 18.81 16.48 -4.49
C ASN A 163 18.12 16.90 -5.80
N LYS A 164 17.50 18.10 -5.81
CA LYS A 164 16.68 18.65 -6.92
C LYS A 164 15.34 17.93 -7.15
N GLU A 165 14.98 16.94 -6.33
CA GLU A 165 13.62 16.42 -6.26
C GLU A 165 12.76 17.40 -5.45
N ASP A 166 11.61 17.79 -6.01
CA ASP A 166 10.65 18.64 -5.29
C ASP A 166 10.06 17.87 -4.12
N GLY A 167 9.91 18.55 -2.99
CA GLY A 167 9.32 17.98 -1.78
C GLY A 167 7.81 18.18 -1.72
N ASN A 168 7.19 18.83 -2.70
CA ASN A 168 5.74 19.03 -2.74
C ASN A 168 5.19 18.95 -4.17
N GLU A 169 3.86 18.83 -4.27
CA GLU A 169 3.11 18.80 -5.52
C GLU A 169 2.07 19.94 -5.58
N PHE A 170 2.26 20.98 -4.77
CA PHE A 170 1.28 22.06 -4.55
C PHE A 170 0.91 22.79 -5.84
N LYS A 171 1.86 22.95 -6.77
CA LYS A 171 1.59 23.52 -8.09
C LYS A 171 0.39 22.83 -8.76
N TYR A 172 0.32 21.51 -8.71
CA TYR A 172 -0.72 20.77 -9.42
C TYR A 172 -2.00 20.61 -8.59
N SER A 173 -1.90 20.51 -7.27
CA SER A 173 -3.10 20.50 -6.43
C SER A 173 -3.84 21.83 -6.50
N ARG A 174 -3.13 22.97 -6.56
CA ARG A 174 -3.72 24.31 -6.77
C ARG A 174 -4.49 24.41 -8.08
N ILE A 175 -3.93 23.91 -9.19
CA ILE A 175 -4.61 23.91 -10.50
C ILE A 175 -5.98 23.21 -10.41
N ILE A 176 -6.05 22.09 -9.70
CA ILE A 176 -7.29 21.33 -9.51
C ILE A 176 -8.23 22.03 -8.53
N ALA A 177 -7.71 22.52 -7.41
CA ALA A 177 -8.47 23.27 -6.43
C ALA A 177 -9.12 24.52 -7.02
N GLU A 178 -8.40 25.27 -7.86
CA GLU A 178 -8.88 26.45 -8.58
C GLU A 178 -9.93 26.07 -9.62
N LYS A 179 -9.67 25.08 -10.49
CA LYS A 179 -10.64 24.62 -11.50
C LYS A 179 -11.98 24.24 -10.89
N TYR A 180 -11.93 23.58 -9.73
CA TYR A 180 -13.11 23.03 -9.08
C TYR A 180 -13.62 23.86 -7.91
N ALA A 181 -13.01 25.01 -7.62
CA ALA A 181 -13.37 25.91 -6.51
C ALA A 181 -13.56 25.15 -5.19
N THR A 182 -12.53 24.41 -4.76
CA THR A 182 -12.54 23.67 -3.49
C THR A 182 -11.98 24.53 -2.35
N ASP A 183 -12.42 24.30 -1.12
CA ASP A 183 -11.77 24.84 0.09
C ASP A 183 -10.45 24.07 0.31
N HIS A 184 -9.35 24.63 -0.22
CA HIS A 184 -8.06 23.95 -0.33
C HIS A 184 -7.12 24.28 0.81
N HIS A 185 -6.59 23.23 1.44
CA HIS A 185 -5.68 23.30 2.58
C HIS A 185 -4.34 22.67 2.23
N GLU A 186 -3.27 23.47 2.28
CA GLU A 186 -1.91 23.03 2.04
C GLU A 186 -1.11 22.96 3.34
N ILE A 187 -0.52 21.80 3.60
CA ILE A 187 0.23 21.52 4.81
C ILE A 187 1.71 21.41 4.44
N SER A 188 2.52 22.35 4.90
CA SER A 188 3.98 22.30 4.72
C SER A 188 4.65 21.77 5.99
N VAL A 189 5.27 20.59 5.90
CA VAL A 189 5.94 19.93 7.03
C VAL A 189 7.43 20.25 7.01
N SER A 190 7.94 20.69 8.15
CA SER A 190 9.38 20.92 8.33
C SER A 190 10.13 19.61 8.64
N THR A 191 11.45 19.57 8.37
CA THR A 191 12.32 18.46 8.76
C THR A 191 12.19 18.12 10.26
N GLN A 192 12.08 19.15 11.10
CA GLN A 192 11.96 18.99 12.55
C GLN A 192 10.65 18.31 12.92
N GLU A 193 9.53 18.82 12.41
CA GLU A 193 8.21 18.25 12.65
C GLU A 193 8.10 16.80 12.14
N LEU A 194 8.71 16.53 10.98
CA LEU A 194 8.79 15.18 10.43
C LEU A 194 9.54 14.23 11.39
N LEU A 195 10.70 14.63 11.90
CA LEU A 195 11.49 13.83 12.86
C LEU A 195 10.75 13.64 14.19
N GLU A 196 10.09 14.68 14.69
CA GLU A 196 9.34 14.65 15.96
C GLU A 196 8.20 13.63 15.91
N HIS A 197 7.48 13.53 14.80
CA HIS A 197 6.34 12.63 14.64
C HIS A 197 6.67 11.26 14.05
N LEU A 198 7.89 11.05 13.56
CA LEU A 198 8.30 9.79 12.93
C LEU A 198 8.07 8.56 13.82
N PRO A 199 8.44 8.56 15.13
CA PRO A 199 8.21 7.39 15.99
C PRO A 199 6.74 7.02 16.13
N GLU A 200 5.85 8.02 16.22
CA GLU A 200 4.42 7.79 16.34
C GLU A 200 3.85 7.24 15.04
N ALA A 201 4.23 7.83 13.90
CA ALA A 201 3.79 7.38 12.58
C ALA A 201 4.21 5.93 12.26
N LEU A 202 5.36 5.46 12.77
CA LEU A 202 5.75 4.06 12.64
C LEU A 202 4.95 3.13 13.58
N ARG A 203 4.62 3.62 14.79
CA ARG A 203 3.95 2.82 15.83
C ARG A 203 2.50 2.49 15.51
N VAL A 204 1.79 3.30 14.72
CA VAL A 204 0.36 3.07 14.41
C VAL A 204 0.11 1.87 13.48
N HIS A 205 1.17 1.24 12.95
CA HIS A 205 1.02 0.13 12.03
C HIS A 205 1.01 -1.22 12.74
N SER A 206 0.04 -2.04 12.35
CA SER A 206 -0.03 -3.44 12.79
C SER A 206 1.19 -4.25 12.38
N GLU A 207 1.80 -3.95 11.23
CA GLU A 207 3.04 -4.57 10.73
C GLU A 207 3.95 -3.45 10.19
N PRO A 208 5.28 -3.61 10.21
CA PRO A 208 6.21 -2.57 9.80
C PRO A 208 5.96 -2.11 8.37
N MET A 209 5.88 -0.79 8.17
CA MET A 209 5.53 -0.16 6.89
C MET A 209 6.71 0.65 6.35
N VAL A 210 7.33 0.17 5.27
CA VAL A 210 8.58 0.76 4.75
C VAL A 210 8.36 1.93 3.80
N SER A 211 7.17 2.05 3.23
CA SER A 211 6.83 3.12 2.30
C SER A 211 7.07 4.48 2.95
N HIS A 212 7.96 5.29 2.39
CA HIS A 212 8.38 6.56 2.99
C HIS A 212 7.23 7.56 3.13
N ASP A 213 6.22 7.45 2.27
CA ASP A 213 5.00 8.26 2.31
C ASP A 213 4.06 7.93 3.49
N ASN A 214 4.37 6.87 4.24
CA ASN A 214 3.64 6.48 5.44
C ASN A 214 3.49 7.62 6.44
N VAL A 215 4.60 8.27 6.80
CA VAL A 215 4.59 9.42 7.72
C VAL A 215 3.83 10.61 7.14
N GLY A 216 3.82 10.73 5.82
CA GLY A 216 3.06 11.76 5.14
C GLY A 216 1.56 11.54 5.25
N PHE A 217 1.09 10.31 5.12
CA PHE A 217 -0.31 9.97 5.41
C PHE A 217 -0.64 10.17 6.88
N TYR A 218 0.26 9.86 7.82
CA TYR A 218 0.04 10.12 9.25
C TYR A 218 -0.21 11.62 9.51
N LEU A 219 0.70 12.47 9.05
CA LEU A 219 0.62 13.92 9.26
C LEU A 219 -0.56 14.53 8.52
N LEU A 220 -0.76 14.15 7.25
CA LEU A 220 -1.92 14.61 6.47
C LEU A 220 -3.23 14.24 7.17
N SER A 221 -3.32 13.03 7.74
CA SER A 221 -4.50 12.59 8.48
C SER A 221 -4.71 13.37 9.77
N ARG A 222 -3.63 13.64 10.52
CA ARG A 222 -3.68 14.48 11.73
C ARG A 222 -4.33 15.83 11.42
N PHE A 223 -3.77 16.57 10.47
CA PHE A 223 -4.27 17.90 10.08
C PHE A 223 -5.70 17.82 9.53
N SER A 224 -5.97 16.88 8.63
CA SER A 224 -7.29 16.77 7.99
C SER A 224 -8.40 16.39 8.97
N SER A 225 -8.07 15.61 10.02
CA SER A 225 -9.04 15.15 11.03
C SER A 225 -9.66 16.26 11.88
N GLU A 226 -9.01 17.44 11.91
CA GLU A 226 -9.52 18.64 12.58
C GLU A 226 -10.68 19.29 11.79
N MET A 227 -10.73 19.06 10.48
CA MET A 227 -11.66 19.73 9.55
C MET A 227 -12.65 18.76 8.87
N ALA A 228 -12.32 17.47 8.82
CA ALA A 228 -13.15 16.42 8.23
C ALA A 228 -13.12 15.16 9.08
N LYS A 229 -14.18 14.35 8.97
CA LYS A 229 -14.25 13.00 9.59
C LYS A 229 -14.23 11.87 8.57
N VAL A 230 -14.45 12.21 7.30
CA VAL A 230 -14.36 11.29 6.17
C VAL A 230 -13.52 11.95 5.08
N VAL A 231 -12.63 11.20 4.44
CA VAL A 231 -11.88 11.64 3.27
C VAL A 231 -11.93 10.59 2.16
N GLN A 232 -11.97 11.02 0.91
CA GLN A 232 -11.72 10.14 -0.23
C GLN A 232 -10.26 10.23 -0.67
N SER A 233 -9.71 9.09 -1.09
CA SER A 233 -8.32 8.94 -1.52
C SER A 233 -8.24 8.19 -2.85
N GLY A 234 -7.32 8.59 -3.73
CA GLY A 234 -7.11 7.99 -5.06
C GLY A 234 -6.39 6.64 -5.05
N GLN A 235 -6.20 6.02 -3.89
CA GLN A 235 -5.46 4.76 -3.73
C GLN A 235 -6.17 3.60 -4.42
N GLY A 236 -5.38 2.66 -4.95
CA GLY A 236 -5.88 1.54 -5.75
C GLY A 236 -5.86 1.77 -7.26
N ALA A 237 -5.72 3.02 -7.71
CA ALA A 237 -5.74 3.33 -9.15
C ALA A 237 -4.53 2.75 -9.90
N ASP A 238 -3.35 2.72 -9.29
CA ASP A 238 -2.14 2.20 -9.94
C ASP A 238 -2.21 0.68 -10.15
N GLU A 239 -2.72 -0.07 -9.18
CA GLU A 239 -2.85 -1.52 -9.21
C GLU A 239 -3.96 -1.95 -10.18
N VAL A 240 -5.10 -1.26 -10.12
CA VAL A 240 -6.29 -1.61 -10.91
C VAL A 240 -6.15 -1.17 -12.38
N PHE A 241 -5.46 -0.05 -12.65
CA PHE A 241 -5.35 0.54 -14.00
C PHE A 241 -3.93 0.59 -14.57
N ALA A 242 -3.03 -0.25 -14.08
CA ALA A 242 -1.67 -0.41 -14.59
C ALA A 242 -0.84 0.89 -14.57
N GLY A 243 -0.74 1.53 -13.41
CA GLY A 243 -0.01 2.79 -13.24
C GLY A 243 1.46 2.67 -12.89
N TYR A 244 1.94 1.52 -12.42
CA TYR A 244 3.34 1.35 -12.07
C TYR A 244 4.24 1.19 -13.31
N HIS A 245 5.45 1.73 -13.19
CA HIS A 245 6.44 1.78 -14.27
C HIS A 245 6.94 0.39 -14.71
N TRP A 246 6.75 -0.64 -13.88
CA TRP A 246 7.10 -2.02 -14.22
C TRP A 246 6.02 -2.76 -15.02
N TYR A 247 4.78 -2.27 -15.12
CA TYR A 247 3.76 -2.98 -15.89
C TYR A 247 4.03 -3.04 -17.40
N PRO A 248 4.49 -1.95 -18.06
CA PRO A 248 4.83 -2.03 -19.48
C PRO A 248 5.88 -3.09 -19.80
N THR A 249 6.84 -3.33 -18.90
CA THR A 249 7.92 -4.31 -19.12
C THR A 249 7.43 -5.76 -19.02
N LEU A 250 6.31 -6.01 -18.32
CA LEU A 250 5.75 -7.33 -18.13
C LEU A 250 4.82 -7.77 -19.27
N LYS A 251 4.31 -6.84 -20.09
CA LYS A 251 3.34 -7.11 -21.16
C LYS A 251 3.73 -8.29 -22.06
N GLU A 252 4.99 -8.34 -22.47
CA GLU A 252 5.51 -9.34 -23.41
C GLU A 252 6.46 -10.35 -22.73
N SER A 253 6.39 -10.45 -21.39
CA SER A 253 7.27 -11.34 -20.64
C SER A 253 7.04 -12.80 -21.05
N LYS A 254 8.14 -13.51 -21.35
CA LYS A 254 8.14 -14.96 -21.61
C LYS A 254 8.29 -15.80 -20.35
N ASN A 255 8.79 -15.20 -19.27
CA ASN A 255 8.91 -15.81 -17.95
C ASN A 255 8.49 -14.79 -16.89
N VAL A 256 7.17 -14.65 -16.75
CA VAL A 256 6.57 -13.62 -15.89
C VAL A 256 6.95 -13.77 -14.43
N VAL A 257 7.16 -14.99 -13.93
CA VAL A 257 7.67 -15.23 -12.57
C VAL A 257 9.05 -14.58 -12.41
N SER A 258 10.00 -14.93 -13.27
CA SER A 258 11.37 -14.42 -13.17
C SER A 258 11.43 -12.90 -13.34
N ASP A 259 10.67 -12.35 -14.29
CA ASP A 259 10.69 -10.92 -14.58
C ASP A 259 10.01 -10.11 -13.48
N TYR A 260 8.89 -10.58 -12.93
CA TYR A 260 8.24 -9.94 -11.78
C TYR A 260 9.16 -9.96 -10.55
N CYS A 261 9.76 -11.11 -10.22
CA CYS A 261 10.68 -11.22 -9.07
C CYS A 261 11.88 -10.26 -9.19
N LYS A 262 12.46 -10.07 -10.38
CA LYS A 262 13.56 -9.12 -10.59
C LYS A 262 13.15 -7.66 -10.36
N LEU A 263 11.92 -7.31 -10.72
CA LEU A 263 11.39 -5.95 -10.62
C LEU A 263 10.95 -5.61 -9.20
N PHE A 264 10.49 -6.62 -8.46
CA PHE A 264 9.75 -6.42 -7.21
C PHE A 264 10.48 -6.91 -5.94
N PHE A 265 11.39 -7.88 -6.04
CA PHE A 265 12.03 -8.43 -4.83
C PHE A 265 13.11 -7.50 -4.27
N ASP A 266 12.91 -6.99 -3.05
CA ASP A 266 13.84 -6.09 -2.37
C ASP A 266 15.14 -6.79 -1.96
N TYR A 267 15.01 -8.00 -1.38
CA TYR A 267 16.10 -8.90 -1.03
C TYR A 267 15.89 -10.28 -1.66
N PRO A 268 16.53 -10.59 -2.79
CA PRO A 268 16.53 -11.96 -3.33
C PRO A 268 17.05 -12.97 -2.30
N TYR A 269 16.55 -14.20 -2.36
CA TYR A 269 16.83 -15.25 -1.36
C TYR A 269 18.34 -15.48 -1.14
N GLU A 270 19.12 -15.54 -2.22
CA GLU A 270 20.56 -15.74 -2.18
C GLU A 270 21.29 -14.55 -1.54
N GLU A 271 20.74 -13.34 -1.64
CA GLU A 271 21.27 -12.17 -0.96
C GLU A 271 20.89 -12.19 0.52
N LEU A 272 19.61 -12.39 0.84
CA LEU A 272 19.09 -12.36 2.21
C LEU A 272 19.81 -13.37 3.09
N THR A 273 19.93 -14.63 2.63
CA THR A 273 20.60 -15.71 3.36
C THR A 273 22.10 -15.50 3.57
N LYS A 274 22.77 -14.65 2.77
CA LYS A 274 24.15 -14.25 3.02
C LYS A 274 24.26 -13.31 4.23
N HIS A 275 23.23 -12.53 4.50
CA HIS A 275 23.22 -11.49 5.54
C HIS A 275 22.49 -11.90 6.81
N THR A 276 21.66 -12.95 6.77
CA THR A 276 21.00 -13.53 7.93
C THR A 276 21.66 -14.83 8.37
N ARG A 277 21.11 -15.47 9.41
CA ARG A 277 21.47 -16.84 9.77
C ARG A 277 20.74 -17.83 8.85
N LYS A 278 21.42 -18.92 8.48
CA LYS A 278 20.92 -19.87 7.47
C LYS A 278 19.69 -20.65 7.95
N GLU A 279 19.58 -20.84 9.27
CA GLU A 279 18.51 -21.60 9.91
C GLU A 279 17.14 -20.91 9.88
N PHE A 280 17.07 -19.61 9.58
CA PHE A 280 15.80 -18.86 9.57
C PHE A 280 14.92 -19.21 8.37
N PHE A 281 15.52 -19.47 7.20
CA PHE A 281 14.78 -19.68 5.96
C PHE A 281 15.06 -21.07 5.42
N LYS A 282 14.03 -21.92 5.36
CA LYS A 282 14.15 -23.31 4.89
C LYS A 282 14.12 -23.41 3.36
N GLN A 283 13.47 -22.45 2.70
CA GLN A 283 13.27 -22.37 1.26
C GLN A 283 12.95 -20.94 0.85
N ASN A 284 12.83 -20.69 -0.46
CA ASN A 284 12.45 -19.40 -1.03
C ASN A 284 10.92 -19.24 -1.07
N TYR A 285 10.32 -18.95 0.09
CA TYR A 285 8.86 -18.85 0.22
C TYR A 285 8.22 -17.82 -0.71
N CYS A 286 8.95 -16.75 -1.08
CA CYS A 286 8.43 -15.70 -1.96
C CYS A 286 8.38 -16.16 -3.42
N LEU A 287 9.40 -16.86 -3.89
CA LEU A 287 9.37 -17.44 -5.24
C LEU A 287 8.28 -18.50 -5.33
N ASP A 288 8.21 -19.42 -4.35
CA ASP A 288 7.19 -20.46 -4.30
C ASP A 288 5.77 -19.85 -4.32
N PHE A 289 5.56 -18.75 -3.58
CA PHE A 289 4.30 -18.01 -3.57
C PHE A 289 3.95 -17.42 -4.93
N VAL A 290 4.88 -16.71 -5.57
CA VAL A 290 4.63 -16.09 -6.89
C VAL A 290 4.40 -17.17 -7.96
N GLU A 291 5.17 -18.25 -7.94
CA GLU A 291 4.99 -19.39 -8.85
C GLU A 291 3.62 -20.03 -8.70
N SER A 292 3.21 -20.33 -7.45
CA SER A 292 1.89 -20.89 -7.17
C SER A 292 0.78 -19.93 -7.60
N TYR A 293 0.88 -18.64 -7.24
CA TYR A 293 -0.15 -17.65 -7.56
C TYR A 293 -0.31 -17.46 -9.06
N PHE A 294 0.79 -17.34 -9.81
CA PHE A 294 0.74 -17.20 -11.26
C PHE A 294 0.31 -18.50 -11.96
N GLY A 295 0.54 -19.65 -11.34
CA GLY A 295 0.08 -20.96 -11.81
C GLY A 295 -1.44 -21.14 -11.75
N ASP A 296 -2.13 -20.40 -10.88
CA ASP A 296 -3.61 -20.45 -10.78
C ASP A 296 -4.32 -19.72 -11.94
N PHE A 297 -3.62 -18.90 -12.72
CA PHE A 297 -4.19 -18.05 -13.77
C PHE A 297 -3.65 -18.34 -15.17
N ASN A 298 -3.59 -19.61 -15.57
CA ASN A 298 -2.91 -20.04 -16.80
C ASN A 298 -3.55 -19.54 -18.11
N LYS A 299 -4.76 -18.95 -18.07
CA LYS A 299 -5.41 -18.37 -19.26
C LYS A 299 -5.13 -16.88 -19.44
N SER A 300 -4.46 -16.25 -18.47
CA SER A 300 -4.20 -14.81 -18.45
C SER A 300 -2.86 -14.41 -19.05
N THR A 301 -2.78 -13.16 -19.52
CA THR A 301 -1.52 -12.54 -19.96
C THR A 301 -0.56 -12.35 -18.78
N PRO A 302 0.76 -12.28 -19.04
CA PRO A 302 1.75 -11.92 -18.02
C PRO A 302 1.41 -10.64 -17.23
N LEU A 303 0.97 -9.59 -17.93
CA LEU A 303 0.55 -8.33 -17.32
C LEU A 303 -0.62 -8.55 -16.36
N TRP A 304 -1.64 -9.28 -16.81
CA TRP A 304 -2.82 -9.54 -16.00
C TRP A 304 -2.47 -10.28 -14.71
N LYS A 305 -1.59 -11.29 -14.77
CA LYS A 305 -1.14 -12.04 -13.58
C LYS A 305 -0.49 -11.12 -12.55
N ALA A 306 0.41 -10.25 -13.00
CA ALA A 306 1.10 -9.30 -12.13
C ALA A 306 0.12 -8.28 -11.53
N MET A 307 -0.75 -7.67 -12.35
CA MET A 307 -1.77 -6.73 -11.86
C MET A 307 -2.76 -7.39 -10.89
N HIS A 308 -3.12 -8.65 -11.13
CA HIS A 308 -4.04 -9.38 -10.25
C HIS A 308 -3.40 -9.65 -8.89
N LEU A 309 -2.15 -10.11 -8.86
CA LEU A 309 -1.38 -10.26 -7.62
C LEU A 309 -1.23 -8.91 -6.91
N ASP A 310 -0.89 -7.86 -7.64
CA ASP A 310 -0.73 -6.53 -7.06
C ASP A 310 -2.05 -6.00 -6.48
N THR A 311 -3.18 -6.19 -7.17
CA THR A 311 -4.51 -5.76 -6.71
C THR A 311 -5.01 -6.55 -5.50
N HIS A 312 -4.74 -7.85 -5.41
CA HIS A 312 -5.33 -8.71 -4.37
C HIS A 312 -4.39 -9.01 -3.20
N VAL A 313 -3.10 -8.73 -3.34
CA VAL A 313 -2.08 -9.02 -2.33
C VAL A 313 -1.29 -7.76 -1.97
N MET A 314 -0.63 -7.12 -2.93
CA MET A 314 0.22 -5.95 -2.65
C MET A 314 -0.58 -4.75 -2.14
N LEU A 315 -1.64 -4.38 -2.85
CA LEU A 315 -2.56 -3.30 -2.51
C LEU A 315 -3.07 -3.40 -1.07
N VAL A 316 -3.40 -4.63 -0.67
CA VAL A 316 -3.96 -4.99 0.63
C VAL A 316 -2.93 -4.80 1.75
N GLU A 317 -1.66 -5.05 1.45
CA GLU A 317 -0.58 -5.06 2.45
C GLU A 317 0.20 -3.75 2.53
N ASP A 318 0.21 -2.93 1.48
CA ASP A 318 0.87 -1.62 1.49
C ASP A 318 -0.13 -0.47 1.33
N PRO A 319 -0.55 -0.03 0.11
CA PRO A 319 -1.25 1.25 -0.03
C PRO A 319 -2.53 1.38 0.81
N VAL A 320 -3.38 0.36 0.85
CA VAL A 320 -4.67 0.48 1.56
C VAL A 320 -4.52 0.35 3.07
N LYS A 321 -3.68 -0.59 3.53
CA LYS A 321 -3.34 -0.74 4.94
C LYS A 321 -2.60 0.49 5.48
N ARG A 322 -1.75 1.11 4.66
CA ARG A 322 -1.07 2.36 4.96
C ARG A 322 -2.09 3.48 5.19
N VAL A 323 -3.00 3.67 4.25
CA VAL A 323 -4.05 4.69 4.38
C VAL A 323 -4.97 4.41 5.57
N ASP A 324 -5.41 3.17 5.77
CA ASP A 324 -6.28 2.81 6.90
C ASP A 324 -5.63 3.07 8.25
N ASN A 325 -4.44 2.51 8.51
CA ASN A 325 -3.77 2.67 9.81
C ASN A 325 -3.49 4.14 10.14
N ASN A 326 -3.01 4.93 9.17
CA ASN A 326 -2.69 6.34 9.38
C ASN A 326 -3.92 7.21 9.60
N THR A 327 -4.99 6.96 8.85
CA THR A 327 -6.22 7.76 8.95
C THR A 327 -6.98 7.40 10.23
N MET A 328 -7.06 6.10 10.55
CA MET A 328 -7.70 5.63 11.78
C MET A 328 -6.94 6.04 13.05
N ALA A 329 -5.62 6.27 12.99
CA ALA A 329 -4.86 6.84 14.11
C ALA A 329 -5.40 8.20 14.60
N TRP A 330 -6.10 8.92 13.71
CA TRP A 330 -6.70 10.23 13.97
C TRP A 330 -8.22 10.22 13.87
N GLY A 331 -8.84 9.04 13.90
CA GLY A 331 -10.30 8.89 13.78
C GLY A 331 -10.87 9.45 12.47
N LEU A 332 -10.06 9.45 11.41
CA LEU A 332 -10.42 9.89 10.07
C LEU A 332 -10.76 8.67 9.20
N GLU A 333 -11.97 8.61 8.66
CA GLU A 333 -12.37 7.49 7.79
C GLU A 333 -11.93 7.76 6.35
N ALA A 334 -10.94 7.02 5.86
CA ALA A 334 -10.60 7.05 4.44
C ALA A 334 -11.45 6.08 3.59
N ARG A 335 -11.91 6.58 2.45
CA ARG A 335 -12.66 5.85 1.43
C ARG A 335 -11.90 5.85 0.10
N VAL A 336 -11.93 4.72 -0.60
CA VAL A 336 -11.09 4.46 -1.78
C VAL A 336 -11.98 4.09 -2.97
N PRO A 337 -12.40 5.06 -3.82
CA PRO A 337 -13.31 4.81 -4.94
C PRO A 337 -12.79 3.86 -6.00
N PHE A 338 -11.47 3.84 -6.22
CA PHE A 338 -10.88 2.94 -7.20
C PHE A 338 -11.02 1.45 -6.82
N LEU A 339 -11.38 1.17 -5.56
CA LEU A 339 -11.57 -0.18 -5.02
C LEU A 339 -13.05 -0.55 -4.85
N ASP A 340 -13.95 0.08 -5.63
CA ASP A 340 -15.27 -0.51 -5.79
C ASP A 340 -15.16 -1.80 -6.59
N HIS A 341 -15.76 -2.87 -6.08
CA HIS A 341 -15.71 -4.18 -6.73
C HIS A 341 -16.22 -4.17 -8.17
N GLU A 342 -17.25 -3.38 -8.50
CA GLU A 342 -17.73 -3.27 -9.89
C GLU A 342 -16.70 -2.62 -10.80
N LEU A 343 -15.90 -1.68 -10.26
CA LEU A 343 -14.83 -1.04 -11.00
C LEU A 343 -13.64 -1.98 -11.18
N VAL A 344 -13.27 -2.73 -10.15
CA VAL A 344 -12.19 -3.73 -10.22
C VAL A 344 -12.55 -4.87 -11.16
N GLU A 345 -13.79 -5.36 -11.11
CA GLU A 345 -14.33 -6.33 -12.06
C GLU A 345 -14.32 -5.77 -13.49
N ALA A 346 -14.78 -4.53 -13.72
CA ALA A 346 -14.72 -3.95 -15.06
C ALA A 346 -13.29 -3.74 -15.56
N ALA A 347 -12.37 -3.32 -14.68
CA ALA A 347 -10.99 -3.06 -15.03
C ALA A 347 -10.18 -4.34 -15.28
N SER A 348 -10.53 -5.46 -14.64
CA SER A 348 -9.85 -6.74 -14.90
C SER A 348 -10.05 -7.21 -16.34
N HIS A 349 -11.18 -6.84 -16.96
CA HIS A 349 -11.54 -7.16 -18.35
C HIS A 349 -11.05 -6.13 -19.38
N LEU A 350 -10.46 -5.01 -18.95
CA LEU A 350 -9.91 -4.03 -19.89
C LEU A 350 -8.77 -4.66 -20.72
N PRO A 351 -8.76 -4.48 -22.05
CA PRO A 351 -7.63 -4.86 -22.89
C PRO A 351 -6.32 -4.22 -22.44
N ASP A 352 -5.23 -5.00 -22.42
CA ASP A 352 -3.89 -4.53 -22.01
C ASP A 352 -3.44 -3.28 -22.78
N ARG A 353 -3.85 -3.12 -24.05
CA ARG A 353 -3.56 -1.93 -24.86
C ARG A 353 -4.19 -0.65 -24.29
N LEU A 354 -5.38 -0.73 -23.66
CA LEU A 354 -6.06 0.42 -23.06
C LEU A 354 -5.52 0.71 -21.66
N LYS A 355 -5.09 -0.32 -20.92
CA LYS A 355 -4.41 -0.15 -19.62
C LYS A 355 -3.06 0.55 -19.79
N LEU A 356 -2.26 0.10 -20.75
CA LEU A 356 -0.87 0.55 -20.96
C LEU A 356 -0.73 1.73 -21.93
N ALA A 357 -1.81 2.23 -22.54
CA ALA A 357 -1.72 3.45 -23.33
C ALA A 357 -1.16 4.61 -22.45
N HIS A 358 -0.45 5.54 -23.08
CA HIS A 358 0.26 6.62 -22.39
C HIS A 358 1.21 6.14 -21.27
N GLU A 359 1.89 5.00 -21.48
CA GLU A 359 2.83 4.39 -20.53
C GLU A 359 2.20 3.93 -19.20
N GLY A 360 0.87 3.74 -19.17
CA GLY A 360 0.12 3.30 -18.00
C GLY A 360 -1.05 4.21 -17.65
N LYS A 361 -2.06 3.66 -16.96
CA LYS A 361 -3.34 4.33 -16.66
C LYS A 361 -4.03 4.89 -17.91
N GLY A 362 -3.88 4.24 -19.06
CA GLY A 362 -4.30 4.79 -20.35
C GLY A 362 -5.77 5.19 -20.41
N ILE A 363 -6.68 4.30 -19.98
CA ILE A 363 -8.11 4.60 -19.93
C ILE A 363 -8.44 5.74 -18.95
N LEU A 364 -7.74 5.83 -17.80
CA LEU A 364 -7.94 6.91 -16.83
C LEU A 364 -7.41 8.24 -17.34
N LYS A 365 -6.29 8.25 -18.09
CA LYS A 365 -5.78 9.45 -18.75
C LYS A 365 -6.74 9.93 -19.84
N SER A 366 -7.32 9.01 -20.60
CA SER A 366 -8.35 9.35 -21.59
C SER A 366 -9.58 10.01 -20.94
N ILE A 367 -10.08 9.46 -19.83
CA ILE A 367 -11.12 10.10 -19.02
C ILE A 367 -10.63 11.44 -18.46
N GLY A 368 -9.37 11.48 -18.01
CA GLY A 368 -8.70 12.68 -17.51
C GLY A 368 -8.77 13.82 -18.52
N TYR A 369 -8.48 13.59 -19.79
CA TYR A 369 -8.47 14.65 -20.82
C TYR A 369 -9.84 15.29 -21.01
N ASP A 370 -10.93 14.57 -20.72
CA ASP A 370 -12.28 15.13 -20.77
C ASP A 370 -12.60 16.00 -19.54
N LEU A 371 -12.01 15.68 -18.37
CA LEU A 371 -12.41 16.26 -17.09
C LEU A 371 -11.37 17.20 -16.48
N LEU A 372 -10.08 17.05 -16.73
CA LEU A 372 -9.00 17.71 -16.00
C LEU A 372 -8.21 18.66 -16.91
N PRO A 373 -7.50 19.67 -16.36
CA PRO A 373 -6.53 20.45 -17.12
C PRO A 373 -5.44 19.54 -17.69
N HIS A 374 -5.09 19.72 -18.96
CA HIS A 374 -4.07 18.91 -19.64
C HIS A 374 -2.71 18.97 -18.91
N GLU A 375 -2.38 20.12 -18.33
CA GLU A 375 -1.16 20.32 -17.54
C GLU A 375 -1.02 19.36 -16.34
N VAL A 376 -2.14 18.86 -15.80
CA VAL A 376 -2.16 17.87 -14.71
C VAL A 376 -1.99 16.43 -15.24
N ILE A 377 -2.38 16.17 -16.49
CA ILE A 377 -2.32 14.84 -17.11
C ILE A 377 -0.96 14.60 -17.76
N ASP A 378 -0.45 15.62 -18.46
CA ASP A 378 0.77 15.55 -19.27
C ASP A 378 2.04 15.75 -18.42
N ARG A 379 1.90 16.05 -17.12
CA ARG A 379 3.03 16.18 -16.20
C ARG A 379 3.80 14.87 -16.06
N PRO A 380 5.10 14.92 -15.76
CA PRO A 380 5.84 13.75 -15.28
C PRO A 380 5.16 13.14 -14.05
N LYS A 381 5.17 11.81 -13.94
CA LYS A 381 4.60 11.12 -12.77
C LYS A 381 5.32 11.57 -11.50
N GLY A 382 4.57 12.19 -10.60
CA GLY A 382 5.03 12.52 -9.25
C GLY A 382 4.63 11.42 -8.28
N TYR A 383 5.45 11.21 -7.24
CA TYR A 383 5.14 10.32 -6.12
C TYR A 383 4.86 11.17 -4.89
N PHE A 384 4.27 10.56 -3.87
CA PHE A 384 4.04 11.23 -2.60
C PHE A 384 5.39 11.68 -2.01
N PRO A 385 5.60 12.99 -1.75
CA PRO A 385 6.95 13.54 -1.75
C PRO A 385 7.61 13.56 -0.35
N VAL A 386 8.03 12.40 0.18
CA VAL A 386 8.83 12.34 1.43
C VAL A 386 10.30 12.06 1.12
N THR A 387 10.95 13.02 0.44
CA THR A 387 12.33 12.87 -0.07
C THR A 387 13.38 12.66 1.03
N GLU A 388 13.11 13.15 2.24
CA GLU A 388 13.97 13.04 3.42
C GLU A 388 14.13 11.61 3.96
N LEU A 389 13.10 10.77 3.82
CA LEU A 389 13.17 9.36 4.21
C LEU A 389 13.66 8.45 3.09
N LYS A 390 13.55 8.88 1.83
CA LYS A 390 14.11 8.15 0.69
C LYS A 390 15.64 8.13 0.72
N TYR A 391 16.25 9.24 1.13
CA TYR A 391 17.70 9.40 1.26
C TYR A 391 18.08 9.54 2.72
N ILE A 392 18.28 8.41 3.40
CA ILE A 392 18.64 8.36 4.84
C ILE A 392 20.01 9.00 5.06
N GLN A 393 20.00 10.26 5.51
CA GLN A 393 21.20 11.06 5.77
C GLN A 393 20.95 12.04 6.94
N GLY A 394 22.02 12.62 7.48
CA GLY A 394 21.94 13.64 8.51
C GLY A 394 21.09 13.20 9.72
N PRO A 395 20.13 14.01 10.19
CA PRO A 395 19.29 13.67 11.35
C PRO A 395 18.53 12.34 11.23
N PHE A 396 18.10 11.96 10.02
CA PHE A 396 17.39 10.69 9.81
C PHE A 396 18.33 9.49 9.90
N LEU A 397 19.59 9.64 9.49
CA LEU A 397 20.60 8.61 9.69
C LEU A 397 20.92 8.45 11.17
N GLU A 398 21.01 9.54 11.93
CA GLU A 398 21.20 9.48 13.39
C GLU A 398 20.00 8.83 14.09
N PHE A 399 18.78 9.13 13.65
CA PHE A 399 17.58 8.42 14.12
C PHE A 399 17.68 6.91 13.88
N VAL A 400 18.06 6.48 12.67
CA VAL A 400 18.23 5.07 12.34
C VAL A 400 19.33 4.41 13.17
N LYS A 401 20.50 5.06 13.32
CA LYS A 401 21.59 4.58 14.19
C LYS A 401 21.09 4.36 15.61
N ASN A 402 20.38 5.32 16.19
CA ASN A 402 19.85 5.20 17.54
C ASN A 402 18.89 4.00 17.72
N LEU A 403 18.22 3.55 16.64
CA LEU A 403 17.37 2.37 16.66
C LEU A 403 18.16 1.06 16.57
N ILE A 404 19.16 0.98 15.69
CA ILE A 404 19.78 -0.31 15.31
C ILE A 404 21.22 -0.50 15.83
N ASP A 405 21.90 0.57 16.25
CA ASP A 405 23.25 0.49 16.80
C ASP A 405 23.35 -0.12 18.20
N PRO A 406 22.38 0.06 19.13
CA PRO A 406 22.43 -0.59 20.44
C PRO A 406 22.70 -2.10 20.36
N SER A 407 23.48 -2.63 21.30
CA SER A 407 23.89 -4.04 21.29
C SER A 407 22.73 -5.02 21.54
N ASP A 408 21.66 -4.53 22.16
CA ASP A 408 20.41 -5.24 22.45
C ASP A 408 19.34 -5.06 21.36
N ALA A 409 19.63 -4.31 20.28
CA ALA A 409 18.74 -4.19 19.13
C ALA A 409 18.41 -5.59 18.57
N LYS A 410 17.12 -5.89 18.42
CA LYS A 410 16.64 -7.22 18.04
C LYS A 410 17.14 -7.60 16.65
N ILE A 411 17.29 -6.63 15.76
CA ILE A 411 17.79 -6.79 14.40
C ILE A 411 19.21 -7.37 14.33
N ARG A 412 20.04 -7.17 15.38
CA ARG A 412 21.39 -7.76 15.47
C ARG A 412 21.37 -9.27 15.71
N SER A 413 20.25 -9.82 16.16
CA SER A 413 20.05 -11.27 16.21
C SER A 413 19.65 -11.85 14.85
N LEU A 414 19.02 -11.03 13.99
CA LEU A 414 18.51 -11.38 12.67
C LEU A 414 19.57 -11.25 11.56
N PHE A 415 20.34 -10.17 11.59
CA PHE A 415 21.31 -9.81 10.57
C PHE A 415 22.74 -9.83 11.12
N LYS A 416 23.69 -10.22 10.27
CA LYS A 416 25.12 -10.13 10.56
C LYS A 416 25.51 -8.67 10.75
N GLY A 417 26.26 -8.38 11.81
CA GLY A 417 26.73 -7.02 12.11
C GLY A 417 27.53 -6.39 10.96
N SER A 418 28.27 -7.17 10.17
CA SER A 418 28.95 -6.66 8.98
C SER A 418 28.00 -6.09 7.93
N HIS A 419 26.83 -6.71 7.72
CA HIS A 419 25.83 -6.18 6.80
C HIS A 419 25.22 -4.88 7.32
N ILE A 420 24.88 -4.83 8.61
CA ILE A 420 24.35 -3.61 9.26
C ILE A 420 25.35 -2.45 9.10
N ASN A 421 26.63 -2.71 9.38
CA ASN A 421 27.68 -1.70 9.24
C ASN A 421 27.87 -1.24 7.79
N THR A 422 27.77 -2.14 6.81
CA THR A 422 27.80 -1.79 5.38
C THR A 422 26.64 -0.86 5.02
N LEU A 423 25.41 -1.18 5.43
CA LEU A 423 24.24 -0.35 5.16
C LEU A 423 24.31 1.03 5.83
N LEU A 424 24.84 1.11 7.05
CA LEU A 424 25.04 2.37 7.78
C LEU A 424 26.16 3.24 7.19
N GLY A 425 27.19 2.62 6.60
CA GLY A 425 28.35 3.31 6.06
C GLY A 425 28.06 4.08 4.76
N ASP A 426 27.20 3.53 3.89
CA ASP A 426 26.80 4.17 2.63
C ASP A 426 25.35 3.83 2.26
N PRO A 427 24.34 4.36 2.99
CA PRO A 427 22.93 4.02 2.73
C PRO A 427 22.48 4.25 1.28
N PRO A 428 22.86 5.34 0.58
CA PRO A 428 22.47 5.58 -0.82
C PRO A 428 22.97 4.51 -1.81
N ALA A 429 24.04 3.78 -1.50
CA ALA A 429 24.54 2.69 -2.33
C ALA A 429 23.70 1.40 -2.23
N HIS A 430 22.77 1.33 -1.28
CA HIS A 430 22.02 0.12 -0.95
C HIS A 430 20.51 0.31 -1.09
N MET A 431 20.09 0.52 -2.33
CA MET A 431 18.67 0.65 -2.70
C MET A 431 18.10 -0.69 -3.20
N THR A 432 16.79 -0.85 -3.03
CA THR A 432 16.03 -1.98 -3.60
C THR A 432 15.69 -1.72 -5.07
N PRO A 433 15.24 -2.73 -5.85
CA PRO A 433 14.80 -2.52 -7.23
C PRO A 433 13.69 -1.47 -7.36
N LEU A 434 12.83 -1.37 -6.34
CA LEU A 434 11.75 -0.38 -6.24
C LEU A 434 12.24 0.99 -5.73
N ARG A 435 13.56 1.19 -5.63
CA ARG A 435 14.23 2.42 -5.16
C ARG A 435 13.89 2.76 -3.70
N GLY A 436 13.61 1.74 -2.88
CA GLY A 436 13.52 1.86 -1.42
C GLY A 436 14.88 1.73 -0.75
N SER A 437 15.07 2.28 0.45
CA SER A 437 16.32 2.08 1.20
C SER A 437 16.29 0.77 1.98
N LYS A 438 17.28 -0.11 1.74
CA LYS A 438 17.44 -1.36 2.51
C LYS A 438 17.69 -1.11 3.99
N LEU A 439 18.45 -0.06 4.31
CA LEU A 439 18.68 0.39 5.68
C LEU A 439 17.37 0.78 6.36
N TRP A 440 16.51 1.53 5.66
CA TRP A 440 15.20 1.94 6.18
C TRP A 440 14.29 0.73 6.47
N GLN A 441 14.24 -0.25 5.56
CA GLN A 441 13.46 -1.48 5.76
C GLN A 441 13.86 -2.23 7.04
N ILE A 442 15.16 -2.29 7.34
CA ILE A 442 15.72 -2.89 8.56
C ILE A 442 15.39 -2.04 9.80
N ALA A 443 15.50 -0.72 9.70
CA ALA A 443 15.22 0.19 10.80
C ALA A 443 13.73 0.18 11.21
N VAL A 444 12.82 0.16 10.24
CA VAL A 444 11.38 0.07 10.47
C VAL A 444 11.01 -1.26 11.12
N LEU A 445 11.63 -2.37 10.68
CA LEU A 445 11.45 -3.67 11.32
C LEU A 445 11.90 -3.64 12.78
N GLU A 446 13.09 -3.09 13.07
CA GLU A 446 13.59 -2.97 14.45
C GLU A 446 12.64 -2.15 15.32
N ASN A 447 12.24 -0.96 14.84
CA ASN A 447 11.30 -0.10 15.55
C ASN A 447 9.99 -0.84 15.88
N TRP A 448 9.46 -1.58 14.91
CA TRP A 448 8.23 -2.34 15.10
C TRP A 448 8.40 -3.49 16.11
N LEU A 449 9.49 -4.25 16.02
CA LEU A 449 9.82 -5.35 16.94
C LEU A 449 9.94 -4.87 18.39
N GLN A 450 10.57 -3.72 18.61
CA GLN A 450 10.69 -3.10 19.93
C GLN A 450 9.33 -2.63 20.47
N ASN A 451 8.59 -1.84 19.67
CA ASN A 451 7.30 -1.27 20.07
C ASN A 451 6.25 -2.34 20.40
N HIS A 452 6.24 -3.45 19.66
CA HIS A 452 5.29 -4.55 19.85
C HIS A 452 5.83 -5.66 20.76
N LYS A 453 7.04 -5.51 21.32
CA LYS A 453 7.70 -6.48 22.20
C LYS A 453 7.74 -7.89 21.59
N VAL A 454 7.97 -7.98 20.29
CA VAL A 454 8.02 -9.28 19.58
C VAL A 454 9.37 -9.93 19.81
N GLU A 455 9.35 -11.18 20.25
CA GLU A 455 10.54 -11.97 20.52
C GLU A 455 11.13 -12.52 19.23
N VAL A 456 12.45 -12.40 19.10
CA VAL A 456 13.25 -13.07 18.07
C VAL A 456 13.93 -14.25 18.77
N GLN A 457 13.47 -15.46 18.52
CA GLN A 457 13.97 -16.69 19.16
C GLN A 457 14.79 -17.52 18.18
#